data_AF-A0AB34ID55-F1
#
_entry.id   AF-A0AB34ID55-F1
#
_cell.length_a   1.000
_cell.length_b   1.000
_cell.length_c   1.000
_cell.angle_alpha   90.00
_cell.angle_beta   90.00
_cell.angle_gamma   90.00
#
_symmetry.space_group_name_H-M   'P 1'
#
loop_
_entity.id
_entity.type
_entity.pdbx_description
1 polymer ?
#
loop_
_entity_poly.entity_id
_entity_poly.type
_entity_poly.pdbx_seq_one_letter_code
_entity_poly.pdbx_strand_id
1 'polypeptide(L)'
;MTTTSSLSDHHHFILILIIHIHIVILILILIRLPRPIPPHHLRHHLHSTDTYTDIGHHQCFQYLWTSAYDGASPVWRVLNSAVEQVVEAELPCMAALMRRAAVPAALPAARWLSSCWVNFLPWRAALDAVALPLLLGADFQVYLCVAALRGLTRAAVACAHSADLAILLHQPLLRFRPRAELPYLLALRDQYRSLFERIHRAEHTSPEAAGGSGGRPS
;
A
#
# COMPACT_ATOMS: atom_id res chain seq x y z
N MET A 1 -6.69 41.86 16.22
CA MET A 1 -6.97 40.42 16.42
C MET A 1 -7.93 39.97 15.32
N THR A 2 -7.42 39.43 14.19
CA THR A 2 -8.21 38.70 13.17
C THR A 2 -7.28 38.24 12.03
N THR A 3 -6.51 37.17 12.23
CA THR A 3 -5.72 36.55 11.13
C THR A 3 -5.77 35.02 11.10
N THR A 4 -6.58 34.38 11.96
CA THR A 4 -6.62 32.91 12.07
C THR A 4 -7.65 32.23 11.15
N SER A 5 -8.58 32.96 10.52
CA SER A 5 -9.60 32.35 9.64
C SER A 5 -9.08 31.98 8.24
N SER A 6 -8.17 32.77 7.67
CA SER A 6 -7.67 32.58 6.29
C SER A 6 -6.87 31.29 6.07
N LEU A 7 -6.14 30.82 7.09
CA LEU A 7 -5.28 29.64 6.99
C LEU A 7 -6.09 28.33 6.95
N SER A 8 -7.20 28.28 7.70
CA SER A 8 -8.14 27.15 7.73
C SER A 8 -8.84 26.96 6.39
N ASP A 9 -9.25 28.06 5.76
CA ASP A 9 -9.94 28.03 4.47
C ASP A 9 -8.99 27.59 3.34
N HIS A 10 -7.71 27.96 3.42
CA HIS A 10 -6.68 27.47 2.49
C HIS A 10 -6.45 25.96 2.60
N HIS A 11 -6.39 25.42 3.82
CA HIS A 11 -6.23 23.98 4.03
C HIS A 11 -7.46 23.21 3.54
N HIS A 12 -8.66 23.75 3.76
CA HIS A 12 -9.90 23.18 3.28
C HIS A 12 -9.98 23.18 1.75
N PHE A 13 -9.56 24.27 1.10
CA PHE A 13 -9.53 24.38 -0.36
C PHE A 13 -8.52 23.42 -0.99
N ILE A 14 -7.34 23.27 -0.38
CA ILE A 14 -6.33 22.30 -0.82
C ILE A 14 -6.86 20.86 -0.69
N LEU A 15 -7.53 20.53 0.42
CA LEU A 15 -8.17 19.23 0.61
C LEU A 15 -9.25 18.95 -0.45
N ILE A 16 -10.13 19.91 -0.73
CA ILE A 16 -11.17 19.78 -1.75
C ILE A 16 -10.56 19.60 -3.14
N LEU A 17 -9.51 20.36 -3.46
CA LEU A 17 -8.80 20.27 -4.74
C LEU A 17 -8.12 18.91 -4.90
N ILE A 18 -7.50 18.39 -3.84
CA ILE A 18 -6.89 17.05 -3.82
C ILE A 18 -7.95 15.97 -3.99
N ILE A 19 -9.07 16.06 -3.28
CA ILE A 19 -10.21 15.14 -3.40
C ILE A 19 -10.76 15.18 -4.84
N HIS A 20 -10.92 16.36 -5.43
CA HIS A 20 -11.36 16.50 -6.82
C HIS A 20 -10.36 15.89 -7.81
N ILE A 21 -9.07 16.16 -7.64
CA ILE A 21 -8.02 15.56 -8.48
C ILE A 21 -8.04 14.04 -8.33
N HIS A 22 -8.28 13.51 -7.14
CA HIS A 22 -8.35 12.07 -6.89
C HIS A 22 -9.63 11.44 -7.45
N ILE A 23 -10.78 12.09 -7.32
CA ILE A 23 -12.02 11.67 -7.97
C ILE A 23 -11.86 11.69 -9.49
N VAL A 24 -11.20 12.71 -10.04
CA VAL A 24 -10.90 12.80 -11.47
C VAL A 24 -9.92 11.72 -11.90
N ILE A 25 -8.88 11.42 -11.13
CA ILE A 25 -7.96 10.31 -11.40
C ILE A 25 -8.69 8.98 -11.32
N LEU A 26 -9.56 8.77 -10.32
CA LEU A 26 -10.38 7.57 -10.16
C LEU A 26 -11.35 7.41 -11.34
N ILE A 27 -12.03 8.49 -11.76
CA ILE A 27 -12.91 8.53 -12.92
C ILE A 27 -12.12 8.26 -14.20
N LEU A 28 -10.92 8.82 -14.37
CA LEU A 28 -10.07 8.58 -15.52
C LEU A 28 -9.53 7.15 -15.56
N ILE A 29 -9.23 6.55 -14.40
CA ILE A 29 -8.91 5.13 -14.26
C ILE A 29 -10.11 4.30 -14.70
N LEU A 30 -11.31 4.59 -14.21
CA LEU A 30 -12.53 3.87 -14.54
C LEU A 30 -12.90 3.99 -16.04
N ILE A 31 -12.73 5.17 -16.64
CA ILE A 31 -13.03 5.43 -18.07
C ILE A 31 -11.98 4.82 -19.00
N ARG A 32 -10.70 4.71 -18.59
CA ARG A 32 -9.60 4.25 -19.45
C ARG A 32 -9.20 2.79 -19.28
N LEU A 33 -9.90 1.99 -18.45
CA LEU A 33 -9.75 0.53 -18.42
C LEU A 33 -10.28 -0.06 -19.74
N PRO A 34 -9.43 -0.41 -20.73
CA PRO A 34 -9.88 -0.75 -22.08
C PRO A 34 -10.41 -2.18 -22.16
N ARG A 35 -10.50 -2.90 -21.03
CA ARG A 35 -10.97 -4.28 -20.97
C ARG A 35 -11.72 -4.52 -19.67
N PRO A 36 -12.97 -4.99 -19.71
CA PRO A 36 -13.62 -5.51 -18.52
C PRO A 36 -12.75 -6.63 -17.98
N ILE A 37 -12.40 -6.56 -16.68
CA ILE A 37 -11.84 -7.71 -15.99
C ILE A 37 -12.91 -8.82 -16.13
N PRO A 38 -12.57 -9.99 -16.68
CA PRO A 38 -13.57 -11.01 -16.98
C PRO A 38 -14.39 -11.36 -15.72
N PRO A 39 -15.74 -11.32 -15.82
CA PRO A 39 -16.61 -11.37 -14.64
C PRO A 39 -16.54 -12.69 -13.87
N HIS A 40 -16.05 -13.77 -14.47
CA HIS A 40 -15.93 -15.07 -13.81
C HIS A 40 -14.83 -15.12 -12.74
N HIS A 41 -13.78 -14.29 -12.86
CA HIS A 41 -12.75 -14.19 -11.81
C HIS A 41 -13.14 -13.24 -10.67
N LEU A 42 -14.06 -12.30 -10.91
CA LEU A 42 -14.51 -11.33 -9.89
C LEU A 42 -15.75 -11.81 -9.13
N ARG A 43 -16.66 -12.54 -9.77
CA ARG A 43 -17.96 -12.93 -9.18
C ARG A 43 -17.86 -13.85 -7.96
N HIS A 44 -16.87 -14.75 -7.90
CA HIS A 44 -16.69 -15.62 -6.74
C HIS A 44 -16.08 -14.90 -5.53
N HIS A 45 -15.35 -13.79 -5.74
CA HIS A 45 -14.65 -13.09 -4.67
C HIS A 45 -15.40 -11.87 -4.14
N LEU A 46 -16.33 -11.30 -4.92
CA LEU A 46 -17.13 -10.12 -4.55
C LEU A 46 -18.35 -10.43 -3.65
N HIS A 47 -18.68 -11.70 -3.40
CA HIS A 47 -19.84 -12.07 -2.56
C HIS A 47 -19.53 -12.15 -1.05
N SER A 48 -18.24 -12.03 -0.65
CA SER A 48 -17.81 -12.08 0.75
C SER A 48 -17.37 -10.71 1.30
N THR A 49 -17.63 -9.63 0.57
CA THR A 49 -16.95 -8.33 0.73
C THR A 49 -17.81 -7.20 1.31
N ASP A 50 -19.11 -7.39 1.52
CA ASP A 50 -20.03 -6.27 1.80
C ASP A 50 -19.76 -5.50 3.11
N THR A 51 -19.02 -6.06 4.06
CA THR A 51 -18.55 -5.35 5.26
C THR A 51 -17.05 -5.01 5.23
N TYR A 52 -16.27 -5.65 4.36
CA TYR A 52 -14.81 -5.45 4.26
C TYR A 52 -14.45 -4.30 3.32
N THR A 53 -15.28 -4.00 2.32
CA THR A 53 -15.03 -2.94 1.33
C THR A 53 -15.16 -1.54 1.92
N ASP A 54 -16.14 -1.28 2.78
CA ASP A 54 -16.35 0.08 3.32
C ASP A 54 -15.25 0.49 4.32
N ILE A 55 -14.84 -0.45 5.19
CA ILE A 55 -13.69 -0.29 6.07
C ILE A 55 -12.38 -0.29 5.26
N GLY A 56 -12.30 -1.15 4.24
CA GLY A 56 -11.13 -1.27 3.36
C GLY A 56 -10.85 -0.02 2.52
N HIS A 57 -11.86 0.72 2.07
CA HIS A 57 -11.67 1.97 1.32
C HIS A 57 -11.13 3.10 2.22
N HIS A 58 -11.67 3.27 3.42
CA HIS A 58 -11.16 4.26 4.38
C HIS A 58 -9.71 3.93 4.80
N GLN A 59 -9.41 2.65 5.01
CA GLN A 59 -8.06 2.20 5.30
C GLN A 59 -7.12 2.38 4.12
N CYS A 60 -7.52 2.02 2.89
CA CYS A 60 -6.76 2.29 1.66
C CYS A 60 -6.38 3.77 1.56
N PHE A 61 -7.30 4.66 1.90
CA PHE A 61 -7.05 6.10 1.91
C PHE A 61 -6.00 6.47 2.96
N GLN A 62 -6.09 5.93 4.18
CA GLN A 62 -5.05 6.14 5.19
C GLN A 62 -3.68 5.59 4.76
N TYR A 63 -3.62 4.41 4.15
CA TYR A 63 -2.37 3.81 3.67
C TYR A 63 -1.75 4.58 2.47
N LEU A 64 -2.58 5.11 1.56
CA LEU A 64 -2.12 5.90 0.41
C LEU A 64 -1.74 7.35 0.77
N TRP A 65 -2.41 7.94 1.77
CA TRP A 65 -2.36 9.39 1.99
C TRP A 65 -1.70 9.81 3.30
N THR A 66 -1.69 8.96 4.34
CA THR A 66 -1.00 9.30 5.58
C THR A 66 0.48 9.30 5.26
N SER A 67 1.04 10.49 5.14
CA SER A 67 2.33 10.67 4.53
C SER A 67 3.42 9.96 5.35
N ALA A 68 4.41 9.39 4.66
CA ALA A 68 5.61 8.80 5.25
C ALA A 68 6.45 9.79 6.11
N TYR A 69 5.95 11.02 6.32
CA TYR A 69 6.57 12.06 7.13
C TYR A 69 6.41 11.82 8.62
N ASP A 70 5.40 11.07 9.06
CA ASP A 70 5.28 10.67 10.46
C ASP A 70 5.54 9.17 10.58
N GLY A 71 6.82 8.80 10.65
CA GLY A 71 7.27 7.42 10.88
C GLY A 71 6.71 6.77 12.16
N ALA A 72 5.92 7.51 12.94
CA ALA A 72 5.20 7.04 14.12
C ALA A 72 3.78 6.50 13.82
N SER A 73 3.25 6.65 12.60
CA SER A 73 1.90 6.16 12.29
C SER A 73 1.76 4.65 12.55
N PRO A 74 0.82 4.20 13.40
CA PRO A 74 0.58 2.78 13.68
C PRO A 74 0.34 1.97 12.40
N VAL A 75 -0.38 2.57 11.45
CA VAL A 75 -0.74 2.01 10.15
C VAL A 75 0.51 1.70 9.30
N TRP A 76 1.49 2.61 9.27
CA TRP A 76 2.75 2.37 8.56
C TRP A 76 3.61 1.29 9.21
N ARG A 77 3.65 1.23 10.55
CA ARG A 77 4.37 0.16 11.26
C ARG A 77 3.77 -1.21 10.96
N VAL A 78 2.45 -1.29 10.95
CA VAL A 78 1.71 -2.50 10.58
C VAL A 78 2.02 -2.92 9.15
N LEU A 79 1.95 -2.00 8.19
CA LEU A 79 2.26 -2.28 6.79
C LEU A 79 3.70 -2.76 6.62
N ASN A 80 4.65 -2.05 7.24
CA ASN A 80 6.07 -2.42 7.18
C ASN A 80 6.29 -3.82 7.75
N SER A 81 5.71 -4.12 8.91
CA SER A 81 5.80 -5.45 9.52
C SER A 81 5.16 -6.53 8.64
N ALA A 82 4.03 -6.25 8.00
CA ALA A 82 3.39 -7.19 7.09
C ALA A 82 4.25 -7.45 5.85
N VAL A 83 4.85 -6.41 5.25
CA VAL A 83 5.80 -6.57 4.14
C VAL A 83 6.96 -7.45 4.54
N GLU A 84 7.61 -7.19 5.68
CA GLU A 84 8.74 -8.01 6.14
C GLU A 84 8.33 -9.49 6.33
N GLN A 85 7.19 -9.74 6.99
CA GLN A 85 6.71 -11.09 7.23
C GLN A 85 6.39 -11.84 5.93
N VAL A 86 5.72 -11.19 4.98
CA VAL A 86 5.36 -11.83 3.71
C VAL A 86 6.60 -12.03 2.83
N VAL A 87 7.55 -11.08 2.82
CA VAL A 87 8.81 -11.23 2.06
C VAL A 87 9.69 -12.34 2.62
N GLU A 88 9.80 -12.46 3.95
CA GLU A 88 10.56 -13.53 4.59
C GLU A 88 9.99 -14.92 4.25
N ALA A 89 8.66 -15.03 4.18
CA ALA A 89 7.98 -16.28 3.86
C ALA A 89 7.99 -16.62 2.36
N GLU A 90 7.64 -15.67 1.49
CA GLU A 90 7.45 -15.91 0.05
C GLU A 90 8.74 -15.78 -0.75
N LEU A 91 9.67 -14.94 -0.30
CA LEU A 91 10.89 -14.61 -1.03
C LEU A 91 12.13 -14.79 -0.13
N PRO A 92 12.37 -15.99 0.44
CA PRO A 92 13.45 -16.20 1.41
C PRO A 92 14.84 -15.85 0.85
N CYS A 93 15.05 -16.06 -0.46
CA CYS A 93 16.28 -15.65 -1.13
C CYS A 93 16.44 -14.12 -1.18
N MET A 94 15.39 -13.38 -1.52
CA MET A 94 15.42 -11.92 -1.49
C MET A 94 15.62 -11.42 -0.07
N ALA A 95 14.89 -11.97 0.91
CA ALA A 95 15.03 -11.61 2.31
C ALA A 95 16.47 -11.81 2.82
N ALA A 96 17.12 -12.92 2.46
CA ALA A 96 18.51 -13.17 2.81
C ALA A 96 19.48 -12.16 2.16
N LEU A 97 19.29 -11.82 0.88
CA LEU A 97 20.10 -10.82 0.17
C LEU A 97 19.95 -9.43 0.80
N MET A 98 18.72 -9.05 1.13
CA MET A 98 18.38 -7.78 1.76
C MET A 98 18.96 -7.68 3.17
N ARG A 99 18.88 -8.76 3.96
CA ARG A 99 19.52 -8.86 5.28
C ARG A 99 21.03 -8.72 5.20
N ARG A 100 21.67 -9.37 4.23
CA ARG A 100 23.13 -9.24 3.97
C ARG A 100 23.51 -7.81 3.60
N ALA A 101 22.63 -7.09 2.90
CA ALA A 101 22.84 -5.69 2.55
C ALA A 101 22.43 -4.71 3.65
N ALA A 102 21.94 -5.19 4.80
CA ALA A 102 21.36 -4.36 5.87
C ALA A 102 20.24 -3.43 5.38
N VAL A 103 19.45 -3.88 4.39
CA VAL A 103 18.31 -3.14 3.84
C VAL A 103 17.03 -3.90 4.22
N PRO A 104 16.13 -3.33 5.06
CA PRO A 104 14.84 -3.96 5.34
C PRO A 104 13.93 -3.95 4.10
N ALA A 105 13.10 -4.98 3.91
CA ALA A 105 12.14 -5.07 2.80
C ALA A 105 11.09 -3.95 2.85
N ALA A 106 10.75 -3.49 4.05
CA ALA A 106 9.87 -2.36 4.29
C ALA A 106 10.42 -1.04 3.72
N LEU A 107 11.75 -0.87 3.60
CA LEU A 107 12.34 0.39 3.15
C LEU A 107 12.01 0.72 1.67
N PRO A 108 12.29 -0.15 0.68
CA PRO A 108 11.86 0.10 -0.69
C PRO A 108 10.33 0.14 -0.81
N ALA A 109 9.61 -0.70 -0.07
CA ALA A 109 8.14 -0.70 -0.06
C ALA A 109 7.57 0.65 0.36
N ALA A 110 8.04 1.21 1.48
CA ALA A 110 7.62 2.52 1.97
C ALA A 110 7.89 3.63 0.95
N ARG A 111 9.02 3.57 0.23
CA ARG A 111 9.36 4.53 -0.83
C ARG A 111 8.46 4.41 -2.06
N TRP A 112 8.14 3.19 -2.48
CA TRP A 112 7.23 2.97 -3.60
C TRP A 112 5.83 3.47 -3.27
N LEU A 113 5.34 3.16 -2.07
CA LEU A 113 4.01 3.54 -1.61
C LEU A 113 3.91 5.05 -1.35
N SER A 114 4.91 5.69 -0.74
CA SER A 114 4.89 7.14 -0.48
C SER A 114 4.92 7.99 -1.75
N SER A 115 5.37 7.42 -2.86
CA SER A 115 5.32 8.05 -4.19
C SER A 115 4.15 7.57 -5.05
N CYS A 116 3.21 6.81 -4.46
CA CYS A 116 2.11 6.15 -5.17
C CYS A 116 2.60 5.43 -6.45
N TRP A 117 3.80 4.86 -6.41
CA TRP A 117 4.51 4.21 -7.51
C TRP A 117 4.86 5.10 -8.72
N VAL A 118 4.49 6.39 -8.73
CA VAL A 118 4.60 7.27 -9.91
C VAL A 118 6.06 7.46 -10.34
N ASN A 119 7.00 7.47 -9.40
CA ASN A 119 8.43 7.61 -9.69
C ASN A 119 9.11 6.31 -10.13
N PHE A 120 8.43 5.17 -9.98
CA PHE A 120 9.01 3.84 -10.19
C PHE A 120 8.34 3.08 -11.33
N LEU A 121 7.09 3.38 -11.66
CA LEU A 121 6.33 2.69 -12.69
C LEU A 121 5.94 3.62 -13.85
N PRO A 122 5.87 3.08 -15.07
CA PRO A 122 5.20 3.78 -16.17
C PRO A 122 3.76 4.13 -15.78
N TRP A 123 3.26 5.27 -16.25
CA TRP A 123 1.95 5.81 -15.86
C TRP A 123 0.82 4.77 -15.80
N ARG A 124 0.65 3.94 -16.83
CA ARG A 124 -0.38 2.90 -16.86
C ARG A 124 -0.24 1.86 -15.74
N ALA A 125 0.99 1.46 -15.44
CA ALA A 125 1.27 0.50 -14.38
C ALA A 125 1.11 1.15 -12.99
N ALA A 126 1.46 2.42 -12.83
CA ALA A 126 1.18 3.16 -11.59
C ALA A 126 -0.33 3.25 -11.32
N LEU A 127 -1.14 3.52 -12.34
CA LEU A 127 -2.60 3.51 -12.23
C LEU A 127 -3.13 2.14 -11.80
N ASP A 128 -2.64 1.04 -12.38
CA ASP A 128 -3.02 -0.31 -11.95
C ASP A 128 -2.59 -0.59 -10.49
N ALA A 129 -1.41 -0.13 -10.07
CA ALA A 129 -0.91 -0.29 -8.70
C ALA A 129 -1.75 0.46 -7.66
N VAL A 130 -2.37 1.59 -8.04
CA VAL A 130 -3.30 2.33 -7.19
C VAL A 130 -4.72 1.76 -7.26
N ALA A 131 -5.17 1.35 -8.44
CA ALA A 131 -6.52 0.83 -8.63
C ALA A 131 -6.75 -0.52 -7.95
N LEU A 132 -5.76 -1.41 -7.93
CA LEU A 132 -5.92 -2.74 -7.35
C LEU A 132 -6.25 -2.69 -5.85
N PRO A 133 -5.51 -1.97 -4.99
CA PRO A 133 -5.90 -1.82 -3.58
C PRO A 133 -7.26 -1.15 -3.38
N LEU A 134 -7.60 -0.16 -4.20
CA LEU A 134 -8.90 0.50 -4.12
C LEU A 134 -10.06 -0.45 -4.47
N LEU A 135 -9.86 -1.40 -5.38
CA LEU A 135 -10.91 -2.32 -5.82
C LEU A 135 -10.98 -3.61 -4.98
N LEU A 136 -9.84 -4.07 -4.43
CA LEU A 136 -9.72 -5.42 -3.87
C LEU A 136 -9.34 -5.44 -2.38
N GLY A 137 -8.95 -4.31 -1.80
CA GLY A 137 -8.57 -4.18 -0.38
C GLY A 137 -7.20 -3.56 -0.17
N ALA A 138 -6.99 -2.92 0.99
CA ALA A 138 -5.74 -2.23 1.32
C ALA A 138 -4.53 -3.15 1.44
N ASP A 139 -4.75 -4.41 1.77
CA ASP A 139 -3.75 -5.46 1.86
C ASP A 139 -3.02 -5.70 0.52
N PHE A 140 -3.66 -5.40 -0.62
CA PHE A 140 -3.01 -5.46 -1.92
C PHE A 140 -1.79 -4.54 -2.05
N GLN A 141 -1.66 -3.48 -1.24
CA GLN A 141 -0.44 -2.67 -1.22
C GLN A 141 0.78 -3.50 -0.80
N VAL A 142 0.60 -4.37 0.20
CA VAL A 142 1.66 -5.29 0.67
C VAL A 142 1.98 -6.30 -0.42
N TYR A 143 0.96 -6.92 -1.02
CA TYR A 143 1.16 -7.93 -2.07
C TYR A 143 1.84 -7.33 -3.31
N LEU A 144 1.54 -6.08 -3.66
CA LEU A 144 2.21 -5.37 -4.76
C LEU A 144 3.70 -5.16 -4.47
N CYS A 145 4.06 -4.79 -3.24
CA CYS A 145 5.46 -4.66 -2.84
C CYS A 145 6.20 -6.01 -2.93
N VAL A 146 5.57 -7.08 -2.46
CA VAL A 146 6.11 -8.45 -2.54
C VAL A 146 6.28 -8.86 -4.02
N ALA A 147 5.28 -8.64 -4.86
CA ALA A 147 5.35 -8.96 -6.28
C ALA A 147 6.44 -8.15 -7.01
N ALA A 148 6.64 -6.88 -6.65
CA ALA A 148 7.73 -6.06 -7.19
C ALA A 148 9.10 -6.62 -6.81
N LEU A 149 9.31 -6.97 -5.53
CA LEU A 149 10.54 -7.61 -5.06
C LEU A 149 10.78 -8.98 -5.71
N ARG A 150 9.72 -9.77 -5.90
CA ARG A 150 9.78 -11.04 -6.64
C ARG A 150 10.35 -10.83 -8.05
N GLY A 151 9.84 -9.83 -8.77
CA GLY A 151 10.33 -9.46 -10.11
C GLY A 151 11.80 -9.02 -10.14
N LEU A 152 12.30 -8.44 -9.04
CA LEU A 152 13.70 -8.02 -8.90
C LEU A 152 14.65 -9.14 -8.46
N THR A 153 14.13 -10.27 -7.94
CA THR A 153 14.96 -11.31 -7.30
C THR A 153 16.08 -11.80 -8.21
N ARG A 154 15.82 -12.02 -9.51
CA ARG A 154 16.84 -12.46 -10.46
C ARG A 154 17.97 -11.44 -10.64
N ALA A 155 17.65 -10.14 -10.65
CA ALA A 155 18.65 -9.09 -10.76
C ALA A 155 19.40 -8.91 -9.43
N ALA A 156 18.71 -9.06 -8.30
CA ALA A 156 19.29 -8.96 -6.96
C ALA A 156 20.32 -10.06 -6.69
N VAL A 157 20.09 -11.29 -7.17
CA VAL A 157 21.07 -12.40 -7.07
C VAL A 157 22.35 -12.09 -7.86
N ALA A 158 22.26 -11.33 -8.95
CA ALA A 158 23.41 -10.95 -9.77
C ALA A 158 24.24 -9.80 -9.18
N CYS A 159 23.78 -9.15 -8.10
CA CYS A 159 24.53 -8.10 -7.42
C CYS A 159 25.77 -8.67 -6.73
N ALA A 160 26.95 -8.17 -7.09
CA ALA A 160 28.21 -8.57 -6.49
C ALA A 160 28.37 -8.00 -5.07
N HIS A 161 27.98 -6.74 -4.87
CA HIS A 161 28.11 -6.04 -3.60
C HIS A 161 26.75 -5.65 -3.00
N SER A 162 26.72 -5.46 -1.68
CA SER A 162 25.53 -4.97 -0.97
C SER A 162 25.05 -3.59 -1.44
N ALA A 163 25.97 -2.72 -1.85
CA ALA A 163 25.63 -1.40 -2.40
C ALA A 163 24.88 -1.51 -3.74
N ASP A 164 25.22 -2.51 -4.57
CA ASP A 164 24.56 -2.74 -5.86
C ASP A 164 23.08 -3.10 -5.66
N LEU A 165 22.77 -3.87 -4.61
CA LEU A 165 21.39 -4.20 -4.25
C LEU A 165 20.61 -2.95 -3.83
N ALA A 166 21.22 -2.09 -3.00
CA ALA A 166 20.59 -0.84 -2.61
C ALA A 166 20.29 0.02 -3.85
N ILE A 167 21.24 0.16 -4.78
CA ILE A 167 21.05 0.90 -6.04
C ILE A 167 19.93 0.27 -6.87
N LEU A 168 19.91 -1.05 -7.03
CA LEU A 168 18.87 -1.77 -7.78
C LEU A 168 17.46 -1.46 -7.24
N LEU A 169 17.29 -1.48 -5.92
CA LEU A 169 16.01 -1.18 -5.26
C LEU A 169 15.55 0.29 -5.43
N HIS A 170 16.44 1.19 -5.86
CA HIS A 170 16.09 2.57 -6.20
C HIS A 170 15.71 2.77 -7.68
N GLN A 171 15.96 1.79 -8.55
CA GLN A 171 15.72 1.93 -9.98
C GLN A 171 14.23 1.83 -10.35
N PRO A 172 13.82 2.41 -11.50
CA PRO A 172 12.49 2.22 -12.04
C PRO A 172 12.17 0.74 -12.34
N LEU A 173 10.97 0.31 -11.97
CA LEU A 173 10.46 -1.05 -12.13
C LEU A 173 9.82 -1.23 -13.51
N LEU A 174 10.58 -0.99 -14.58
CA LEU A 174 10.06 -0.93 -15.95
C LEU A 174 9.37 -2.21 -16.44
N ARG A 175 9.73 -3.36 -15.85
CA ARG A 175 9.16 -4.69 -16.18
C ARG A 175 8.00 -5.09 -15.28
N PHE A 176 7.76 -4.39 -14.19
CA PHE A 176 6.67 -4.72 -13.26
C PHE A 176 5.33 -4.27 -13.83
N ARG A 177 4.35 -5.17 -13.82
CA ARG A 177 3.01 -4.95 -14.37
C ARG A 177 1.97 -5.46 -13.36
N PRO A 178 1.47 -4.61 -12.46
CA PRO A 178 0.56 -5.00 -11.38
C PRO A 178 -0.63 -5.85 -11.83
N ARG A 179 -1.27 -5.47 -12.95
CA ARG A 179 -2.38 -6.23 -13.53
C ARG A 179 -2.00 -7.64 -14.00
N ALA A 180 -0.80 -7.82 -14.54
CA ALA A 180 -0.33 -9.13 -14.99
C ALA A 180 -0.01 -10.05 -13.79
N GLU A 181 0.34 -9.47 -12.65
CA GLU A 181 0.62 -10.17 -11.39
C GLU A 181 -0.66 -10.54 -10.62
N LEU A 182 -1.84 -10.12 -11.09
CA LEU A 182 -3.11 -10.31 -10.37
C LEU A 182 -3.35 -11.76 -9.89
N PRO A 183 -3.10 -12.82 -10.67
CA PRO A 183 -3.27 -14.19 -10.17
C PRO A 183 -2.40 -14.50 -8.95
N TYR A 184 -1.16 -14.00 -8.95
CA TYR A 184 -0.23 -14.16 -7.82
C TYR A 184 -0.69 -13.32 -6.61
N LEU A 185 -1.15 -12.09 -6.83
CA LEU A 185 -1.68 -11.22 -5.77
C LEU A 185 -2.92 -11.84 -5.10
N LEU A 186 -3.80 -12.46 -5.87
CA LEU A 186 -4.98 -13.16 -5.34
C LEU A 186 -4.59 -14.39 -4.51
N ALA A 187 -3.59 -15.16 -4.95
CA ALA A 187 -3.07 -16.29 -4.18
C ALA A 187 -2.48 -15.84 -2.83
N LEU A 188 -1.72 -14.73 -2.82
CA LEU A 188 -1.21 -14.13 -1.59
C LEU A 188 -2.35 -13.69 -0.66
N ARG A 189 -3.39 -13.03 -1.19
CA ARG A 189 -4.56 -12.65 -0.39
C ARG A 189 -5.17 -13.87 0.29
N ASP A 190 -5.40 -14.94 -0.46
CA ASP A 190 -6.08 -16.12 0.10
C ASP A 190 -5.21 -16.81 1.17
N GLN A 191 -3.88 -16.82 1.00
CA GLN A 191 -2.93 -17.37 1.97
C GLN A 191 -2.77 -16.50 3.23
N TYR A 192 -2.70 -15.17 3.08
CA TYR A 192 -2.41 -14.23 4.16
C TYR A 192 -3.64 -13.54 4.73
N ARG A 193 -4.86 -13.90 4.29
CA ARG A 193 -6.12 -13.34 4.79
C ARG A 193 -6.20 -13.30 6.32
N SER A 194 -5.84 -14.39 6.98
CA SER A 194 -5.89 -14.49 8.45
C SER A 194 -4.90 -13.54 9.16
N LEU A 195 -3.76 -13.24 8.53
CA LEU A 195 -2.79 -12.25 9.04
C LEU A 195 -3.44 -10.86 9.07
N PHE A 196 -4.03 -10.44 7.96
CA PHE A 196 -4.65 -9.12 7.84
C PHE A 196 -5.93 -9.00 8.66
N GLU A 197 -6.72 -10.07 8.82
CA GLU A 197 -7.86 -10.10 9.74
C GLU A 197 -7.43 -9.95 11.22
N ARG A 198 -6.26 -10.47 11.60
CA ARG A 198 -5.69 -10.29 12.95
C ARG A 198 -5.18 -8.88 13.14
N ILE A 199 -4.46 -8.35 12.16
CA ILE A 199 -3.97 -6.97 12.14
C ILE A 199 -5.15 -6.00 12.31
N HIS A 200 -6.20 -6.19 11.51
CA HIS A 200 -7.39 -5.36 11.54
C HIS A 200 -8.10 -5.40 12.89
N ARG A 201 -8.25 -6.61 13.48
CA ARG A 201 -8.82 -6.75 14.82
C ARG A 201 -7.98 -6.08 15.90
N ALA A 202 -6.66 -6.20 15.82
CA ALA A 202 -5.75 -5.62 16.80
C ALA A 202 -5.83 -4.09 16.84
N GLU A 203 -5.99 -3.44 15.67
CA GLU A 203 -6.19 -1.99 15.57
C GLU A 203 -7.45 -1.52 16.32
N HIS A 204 -8.57 -2.25 16.21
CA HIS A 204 -9.82 -1.90 16.88
C HIS A 204 -9.88 -2.24 18.38
N THR A 205 -9.00 -3.13 18.85
CA THR A 205 -8.91 -3.51 20.28
C THR A 205 -7.84 -2.72 21.04
N SER A 206 -7.10 -1.81 20.39
CA SER A 206 -6.06 -1.02 21.05
C SER A 206 -6.69 -0.01 22.03
N PRO A 207 -6.34 -0.03 23.33
CA PRO A 207 -7.02 0.74 24.39
C PRO A 207 -6.79 2.26 24.35
N GLU A 208 -6.08 2.81 23.35
CA GLU A 208 -5.91 4.27 23.20
C GLU A 208 -7.20 5.00 22.78
N ALA A 209 -8.22 4.30 22.26
CA ALA A 209 -9.53 4.90 21.97
C ALA A 209 -10.40 5.11 23.23
N ALA A 210 -9.98 4.64 24.42
CA ALA A 210 -10.73 4.76 25.67
C ALA A 210 -10.22 5.89 26.60
N GLY A 211 -9.19 6.64 26.21
CA GLY A 211 -8.55 7.67 27.03
C GLY A 211 -9.03 9.09 26.71
N GLY A 212 -10.30 9.42 26.97
CA GLY A 212 -10.85 10.72 26.60
C GLY A 212 -12.00 11.27 27.44
N SER A 213 -12.16 10.88 28.71
CA SER A 213 -13.04 11.60 29.65
C SER A 213 -12.67 11.36 31.12
N GLY A 214 -11.41 11.62 31.47
CA GLY A 214 -11.01 11.73 32.88
C GLY A 214 -11.40 13.09 33.44
N GLY A 215 -12.62 13.20 33.96
CA GLY A 215 -13.03 14.35 34.77
C GLY A 215 -12.04 14.59 35.91
N ARG A 216 -11.66 15.85 36.09
CA ARG A 216 -10.77 16.30 37.17
C ARG A 216 -11.63 16.80 38.32
N PRO A 217 -11.69 16.13 39.49
CA PRO A 217 -12.20 16.74 40.70
C PRO A 217 -11.01 17.26 41.53
N SER A 218 -10.82 18.57 41.59
CA SER A 218 -10.58 19.36 42.82
C SER A 218 -10.56 20.85 42.44
#